data_AF-A0A3N7CWD6-F1
#
_entry.id   AF-A0A3N7CWD6-F1
#
_cell.length_a   1.000
_cell.length_b   1.000
_cell.length_c   1.000
_cell.angle_alpha   90.00
_cell.angle_beta   90.00
_cell.angle_gamma   90.00
#
_symmetry.space_group_name_H-M   'P 1'
#
loop_
_entity.id
_entity.type
_entity.pdbx_description
1 polymer ?
#
loop_
_entity_poly.entity_id
_entity_poly.type
_entity_poly.pdbx_seq_one_letter_code
_entity_poly.pdbx_strand_id
1 'polypeptide(L)'
;MIQLDYCLKDIKGHLRTLSLHRSSEEDLWCISEGEVLLARISKMQDDWRQLSGEGLSRELVRGAGAFIERNYYGSAPLQIRNRWPSIIGSVEKKSDSEITIICKPQVNISTFRTIFCKHVSRLFTQEINMELRVYSYNFTQDFSYRLEVKGRR
;
A
#
# COMPACT_ATOMS: atom_id res chain seq x y z
N MET A 1 6.73 9.58 -3.22
CA MET A 1 6.15 10.02 -1.93
C MET A 1 4.82 9.29 -1.74
N ILE A 2 4.58 8.72 -0.57
CA ILE A 2 3.30 8.08 -0.22
C ILE A 2 2.58 9.00 0.77
N GLN A 3 1.28 9.17 0.63
CA GLN A 3 0.45 9.92 1.55
C GLN A 3 -0.89 9.21 1.75
N LEU A 4 -1.37 9.16 2.99
CA LEU A 4 -2.65 8.60 3.40
C LEU A 4 -3.35 9.58 4.33
N ASP A 5 -4.66 9.74 4.16
CA ASP A 5 -5.47 10.59 5.02
C ASP A 5 -6.13 9.74 6.12
N TYR A 6 -5.71 9.97 7.36
CA TYR A 6 -6.20 9.27 8.54
C TYR A 6 -7.19 10.13 9.32
N CYS A 7 -8.48 9.81 9.16
CA CYS A 7 -9.56 10.48 9.86
C CYS A 7 -9.85 9.81 11.21
N LEU A 8 -9.90 10.60 12.28
CA LEU A 8 -10.27 10.16 13.62
C LEU A 8 -11.19 11.17 14.30
N LYS A 9 -11.86 10.74 15.39
CA LYS A 9 -12.58 11.67 16.27
C LYS A 9 -11.70 12.02 17.47
N ASP A 10 -11.65 13.30 17.82
CA ASP A 10 -11.01 13.74 19.05
C ASP A 10 -11.85 13.40 20.30
N ILE A 11 -11.33 13.73 21.47
CA ILE A 11 -12.01 13.51 22.76
C ILE A 11 -13.34 14.28 22.90
N LYS A 12 -13.57 15.29 22.07
CA LYS A 12 -14.81 16.09 22.00
C LYS A 12 -15.75 15.58 20.89
N GLY A 13 -15.37 14.55 20.16
CA GLY A 13 -16.12 13.96 19.05
C GLY A 13 -15.96 14.67 17.71
N HIS A 14 -15.10 15.69 17.61
CA HIS A 14 -14.84 16.38 16.36
C HIS A 14 -13.95 15.55 15.44
N LEU A 15 -14.27 15.57 14.14
CA LEU A 15 -13.43 14.92 13.14
C LEU A 15 -12.11 15.69 12.98
N ARG A 16 -11.00 14.98 13.11
CA ARG A 16 -9.66 15.45 12.73
C ARG A 16 -9.11 14.58 11.62
N THR A 17 -8.41 15.19 10.68
CA THR A 17 -7.73 14.51 9.58
C THR A 17 -6.24 14.72 9.72
N LEU A 18 -5.51 13.62 9.86
CA LEU A 18 -4.05 13.60 9.91
C LEU A 18 -3.50 13.06 8.59
N SER A 19 -2.47 13.72 8.08
CA SER A 19 -1.73 13.29 6.89
C SER A 19 -0.60 12.36 7.32
N LEU A 20 -0.69 11.09 6.95
CA LEU A 20 0.37 10.10 7.14
C LEU A 20 1.17 10.00 5.85
N HIS A 21 2.43 10.39 5.86
CA HIS A 21 3.24 10.40 4.65
C HIS A 21 4.63 9.81 4.86
N ARG A 22 5.22 9.32 3.77
CA ARG A 22 6.55 8.72 3.77
C ARG A 22 7.32 9.15 2.52
N SER A 23 8.53 9.65 2.75
CA SER A 23 9.52 9.89 1.70
C SER A 23 10.30 8.61 1.40
N SER A 24 10.83 8.47 0.19
CA SER A 24 11.58 7.26 -0.20
C SER A 24 12.93 7.13 0.49
N GLU A 25 13.44 8.20 1.09
CA GLU A 25 14.80 8.31 1.64
C GLU A 25 14.88 7.94 3.12
N GLU A 26 13.82 8.23 3.89
CA GLU A 26 13.74 7.89 5.30
C GLU A 26 12.61 6.87 5.45
N ASP A 27 12.91 5.65 5.93
CA ASP A 27 11.93 4.58 6.13
C ASP A 27 10.99 4.85 7.33
N LEU A 28 10.73 6.13 7.60
CA LEU A 28 9.94 6.66 8.70
C LEU A 28 8.63 7.24 8.17
N TRP A 29 7.55 6.96 8.88
CA TRP A 29 6.26 7.59 8.61
C TRP A 29 6.15 8.90 9.38
N CYS A 30 5.81 9.96 8.68
CA CYS A 30 5.52 11.27 9.26
C CYS A 30 4.01 11.40 9.48
N ILE A 31 3.62 11.90 10.65
CA ILE A 31 2.26 12.31 10.98
C ILE A 31 2.22 13.83 10.99
N SER A 32 1.36 14.42 10.16
CA SER A 32 1.15 15.87 10.10
C SER A 32 -0.32 16.23 10.21
N GLU A 33 -0.59 17.45 10.69
CA GLU A 33 -1.90 18.09 10.57
C GLU A 33 -1.73 19.39 9.77
N GLY A 34 -2.31 19.43 8.57
CA GLY A 34 -1.97 20.46 7.60
C GLY A 34 -0.48 20.44 7.26
N GLU A 35 0.20 21.59 7.39
CA GLU A 35 1.64 21.73 7.15
C GLU A 35 2.50 21.43 8.39
N VAL A 36 1.88 21.19 9.55
CA VAL A 36 2.60 20.99 10.81
C VAL A 36 2.98 19.52 10.97
N LEU A 37 4.28 19.22 11.05
CA LEU A 37 4.78 17.89 11.41
C LEU A 37 4.62 17.66 12.91
N LEU A 38 3.75 16.71 13.27
CA LEU A 38 3.50 16.34 14.67
C LEU A 38 4.51 15.31 15.16
N ALA A 39 4.75 14.25 14.39
CA ALA A 39 5.63 13.17 14.82
C ALA A 39 6.20 12.36 13.66
N ARG A 40 7.32 11.69 13.93
CA ARG A 40 7.83 10.58 13.10
C ARG A 40 7.64 9.26 13.85
N ILE A 41 7.10 8.26 13.17
CA ILE A 41 6.81 6.93 13.72
C ILE A 41 7.46 5.84 12.85
N SER A 42 7.75 4.70 13.47
CA SER A 42 8.21 3.49 12.78
C SER A 42 7.71 2.23 13.49
N LYS A 43 7.66 1.12 12.75
CA LYS A 43 7.35 -0.20 13.30
C LYS A 43 8.63 -0.82 13.84
N MET A 44 8.67 -1.08 15.14
CA MET A 44 9.80 -1.74 15.81
C MET A 44 9.29 -2.92 16.62
N GLN A 45 9.80 -4.13 16.35
CA GLN A 45 9.41 -5.36 17.06
C GLN A 45 7.88 -5.54 17.11
N ASP A 46 7.23 -5.35 15.97
CA ASP A 46 5.77 -5.42 15.79
C ASP A 46 4.91 -4.40 16.55
N ASP A 47 5.49 -3.41 17.24
CA ASP A 47 4.76 -2.26 17.80
C ASP A 47 5.11 -0.98 17.02
N TRP A 48 4.09 -0.17 16.74
CA TRP A 48 4.31 1.15 16.17
C TRP A 48 4.74 2.11 17.26
N ARG A 49 5.89 2.75 17.08
CA ARG A 49 6.49 3.65 18.06
C ARG A 49 6.80 4.99 17.44
N GLN A 50 6.60 6.03 18.24
CA GLN A 50 7.10 7.36 17.92
C GLN A 50 8.60 7.43 18.16
N LEU A 51 9.32 8.03 17.23
CA LEU A 51 10.75 8.24 17.29
C LEU A 51 11.11 9.71 17.60
N SER A 52 10.33 10.66 17.10
CA SER A 52 10.54 12.09 17.35
C SER A 52 9.25 12.90 17.18
N GLY A 53 9.28 14.16 17.62
CA GLY A 53 8.16 15.11 17.53
C GLY A 53 7.43 15.33 18.86
N GLU A 54 6.20 15.85 18.76
CA GLU A 54 5.30 16.08 19.90
C GLU A 54 4.91 14.76 20.57
N GLY A 55 4.83 14.69 21.90
CA GLY A 55 4.45 13.47 22.62
C GLY A 55 3.01 13.03 22.34
N LEU A 56 2.77 12.38 21.20
CA LEU A 56 1.46 11.86 20.81
C LEU A 56 1.07 10.71 21.73
N SER A 57 -0.24 10.56 21.97
CA SER A 57 -0.73 9.45 22.76
C SER A 57 -0.41 8.11 22.09
N ARG A 58 -0.15 7.09 22.91
CA ARG A 58 0.17 5.74 22.41
C ARG A 58 -0.98 5.17 21.57
N GLU A 59 -2.22 5.50 21.92
CA GLU A 59 -3.43 5.11 21.20
C GLU A 59 -3.44 5.70 19.78
N LEU A 60 -3.07 6.97 19.62
CA LEU A 60 -3.02 7.62 18.32
C LEU A 60 -1.93 7.01 17.45
N VAL A 61 -0.72 6.81 17.99
CA VAL A 61 0.39 6.19 17.26
C VAL A 61 0.02 4.78 16.80
N ARG A 62 -0.61 3.98 17.67
CA ARG A 62 -1.08 2.63 17.31
C ARG A 62 -2.20 2.65 16.28
N GLY A 63 -3.16 3.58 16.39
CA GLY A 63 -4.23 3.75 15.42
C GLY A 63 -3.71 4.12 14.03
N ALA A 64 -2.81 5.12 13.97
CA ALA A 64 -2.14 5.51 12.73
C ALA A 64 -1.32 4.35 12.14
N GLY A 65 -0.56 3.65 12.98
CA GLY A 65 0.20 2.46 12.60
C GLY A 65 -0.67 1.35 12.00
N ALA A 66 -1.75 0.98 12.69
CA ALA A 66 -2.72 -0.01 12.20
C ALA A 66 -3.38 0.45 10.88
N PHE A 67 -3.65 1.74 10.73
CA PHE A 67 -4.17 2.30 9.49
C PHE A 67 -3.15 2.23 8.35
N ILE A 68 -1.87 2.51 8.60
CA ILE A 68 -0.79 2.31 7.62
C ILE A 68 -0.66 0.84 7.23
N GLU A 69 -0.70 -0.07 8.21
CA GLU A 69 -0.66 -1.51 7.96
C GLU A 69 -1.78 -1.94 7.03
N ARG A 70 -3.01 -1.50 7.28
CA ARG A 70 -4.16 -1.88 6.45
C ARG A 70 -4.13 -1.25 5.06
N ASN A 71 -3.83 0.05 4.97
CA ASN A 71 -4.03 0.83 3.75
C ASN A 71 -2.78 0.92 2.87
N TYR A 72 -1.58 0.69 3.42
CA TYR A 72 -0.33 0.63 2.66
C TYR A 72 0.26 -0.77 2.62
N TYR A 73 0.65 -1.34 3.78
CA TYR A 73 1.39 -2.60 3.78
C TYR A 73 0.54 -3.81 3.35
N GLY A 74 -0.73 -3.82 3.74
CA GLY A 74 -1.74 -4.79 3.35
C GLY A 74 -2.40 -4.48 2.00
N SER A 75 -2.00 -3.40 1.31
CA SER A 75 -2.59 -3.02 0.03
C SER A 75 -2.18 -3.99 -1.09
N ALA A 76 -3.12 -4.28 -2.00
CA ALA A 76 -2.86 -5.14 -3.14
C ALA A 76 -1.67 -4.69 -4.02
N PRO A 77 -1.49 -3.38 -4.31
CA PRO A 77 -0.33 -2.91 -5.05
C PRO A 77 1.01 -3.31 -4.43
N LEU A 78 1.14 -3.13 -3.10
CA LEU A 78 2.41 -3.41 -2.42
C LEU A 78 2.70 -4.91 -2.38
N GLN A 79 1.70 -5.73 -2.06
CA GLN A 79 1.86 -7.19 -2.02
C GLN A 79 2.27 -7.76 -3.39
N ILE A 80 1.66 -7.27 -4.48
CA ILE A 80 2.02 -7.66 -5.85
C ILE A 80 3.46 -7.26 -6.16
N ARG A 81 3.84 -6.00 -5.89
CA ARG A 81 5.20 -5.51 -6.14
C ARG A 81 6.25 -6.31 -5.38
N ASN A 82 5.99 -6.60 -4.10
CA ASN A 82 6.91 -7.33 -3.22
C ASN A 82 7.04 -8.81 -3.60
N ARG A 83 6.02 -9.41 -4.23
CA ARG A 83 6.11 -10.81 -4.70
C ARG A 83 7.05 -10.95 -5.90
N TRP A 84 7.11 -9.95 -6.78
CA TRP A 84 7.88 -10.01 -8.03
C TRP A 84 8.80 -8.80 -8.23
N PRO A 85 9.72 -8.51 -7.30
CA PRO A 85 10.55 -7.30 -7.34
C PRO A 85 11.54 -7.27 -8.52
N SER A 86 11.89 -8.43 -9.10
CA SER A 86 12.74 -8.53 -10.29
C SER A 86 11.99 -8.41 -11.62
N ILE A 87 10.66 -8.55 -11.60
CA ILE A 87 9.82 -8.56 -12.82
C ILE A 87 8.98 -7.28 -12.90
N ILE A 88 8.44 -6.81 -11.78
CA ILE A 88 7.53 -5.66 -11.73
C ILE A 88 8.34 -4.40 -11.42
N GLY A 89 8.15 -3.36 -12.23
CA GLY A 89 8.73 -2.04 -12.04
C GLY A 89 7.85 -1.15 -11.17
N SER A 90 6.56 -1.05 -11.50
CA SER A 90 5.59 -0.27 -10.74
C SER A 90 4.23 -0.97 -10.63
N VAL A 91 3.51 -0.67 -9.54
CA VAL A 91 2.13 -1.09 -9.32
C VAL A 91 1.37 0.10 -8.77
N GLU A 92 0.32 0.51 -9.48
CA GLU A 92 -0.46 1.71 -9.18
C GLU A 92 -1.94 1.36 -9.10
N LYS A 93 -2.59 1.77 -8.01
CA LYS A 93 -4.04 1.71 -7.90
C LYS A 93 -4.64 2.84 -8.74
N LYS A 94 -5.45 2.51 -9.74
CA LYS A 94 -6.15 3.50 -10.59
C LYS A 94 -7.53 3.85 -10.04
N SER A 95 -8.21 2.87 -9.44
CA SER A 95 -9.49 3.03 -8.75
C SER A 95 -9.63 1.96 -7.67
N ASP A 96 -10.76 1.94 -6.97
CA ASP A 96 -11.07 0.87 -6.01
C ASP A 96 -11.19 -0.52 -6.65
N SER A 97 -11.44 -0.58 -7.96
CA SER A 97 -11.64 -1.82 -8.71
C SER A 97 -10.60 -2.07 -9.79
N GLU A 98 -9.55 -1.24 -9.91
CA GLU A 98 -8.53 -1.38 -10.94
C GLU A 98 -7.11 -1.05 -10.44
N ILE A 99 -6.17 -1.94 -10.79
CA ILE A 99 -4.73 -1.75 -10.59
C ILE A 99 -4.01 -1.87 -11.94
N THR A 100 -3.07 -0.97 -12.17
CA THR A 100 -2.11 -1.04 -13.27
C THR A 100 -0.76 -1.56 -12.76
N ILE A 101 -0.16 -2.49 -13.49
CA ILE A 101 1.14 -3.09 -13.22
C ILE A 101 2.02 -2.88 -14.45
N ILE A 102 3.20 -2.31 -14.26
CA ILE A 102 4.19 -2.12 -15.33
C ILE A 102 5.39 -3.00 -15.03
N CYS A 103 5.72 -3.89 -15.97
CA CYS A 103 6.87 -4.76 -15.88
C CYS A 103 8.18 -4.01 -16.13
N LYS A 104 9.29 -4.56 -15.62
CA LYS A 104 10.65 -4.11 -15.94
C LYS A 104 11.00 -4.41 -17.41
N PRO A 105 12.06 -3.78 -17.94
CA PRO A 105 12.58 -4.13 -19.26
C PRO A 105 12.89 -5.62 -19.39
N GLN A 106 12.81 -6.14 -20.63
CA GLN A 106 13.18 -7.53 -20.98
C GLN A 106 12.30 -8.64 -20.35
N VAL A 107 11.23 -8.29 -19.63
CA VAL A 107 10.24 -9.27 -19.17
C VAL A 107 9.45 -9.81 -20.37
N ASN A 108 9.44 -11.13 -20.52
CA ASN A 108 8.55 -11.80 -21.47
C ASN A 108 7.11 -11.83 -20.90
N ILE A 109 6.24 -10.95 -21.39
CA ILE A 109 4.86 -10.80 -20.91
C ILE A 109 4.06 -12.09 -21.06
N SER A 110 4.23 -12.84 -22.15
CA SER A 110 3.50 -14.09 -22.38
C SER A 110 3.82 -15.15 -21.32
N THR A 111 5.10 -15.28 -20.94
CA THR A 111 5.54 -16.20 -19.88
C THR A 111 5.09 -15.70 -18.52
N PHE A 112 5.25 -14.39 -18.26
CA PHE A 112 4.84 -13.79 -17.01
C PHE A 112 3.34 -13.94 -16.76
N ARG A 113 2.48 -13.76 -17.78
CA ARG A 113 1.03 -13.94 -17.69
C ARG A 113 0.65 -15.28 -17.06
N THR A 114 1.22 -16.37 -17.56
CA THR A 114 0.92 -17.72 -17.07
C THR A 114 1.27 -17.89 -15.58
N ILE A 115 2.43 -17.38 -15.17
CA ILE A 115 2.89 -17.44 -13.77
C ILE A 115 2.02 -16.52 -12.91
N PHE A 116 1.83 -15.28 -13.35
CA PHE A 116 1.12 -14.24 -12.63
C PHE A 116 -0.32 -14.66 -12.31
N CYS A 117 -1.10 -15.01 -13.33
CA CYS A 117 -2.51 -15.38 -13.16
C CYS A 117 -2.70 -16.63 -12.27
N LYS A 118 -1.70 -17.54 -12.24
CA LYS A 118 -1.75 -18.75 -11.40
C LYS A 118 -1.48 -18.46 -9.91
N HIS A 119 -0.72 -17.40 -9.62
CA HIS A 119 -0.15 -17.18 -8.28
C HIS A 119 -0.64 -15.91 -7.60
N VAL A 120 -1.13 -14.91 -8.32
CA VAL A 120 -1.52 -13.60 -7.76
C VAL A 120 -2.64 -13.69 -6.73
N SER A 121 -3.64 -14.54 -6.94
CA SER A 121 -4.73 -14.75 -5.98
C SER A 121 -4.26 -15.30 -4.63
N ARG A 122 -3.14 -16.02 -4.61
CA ARG A 122 -2.59 -16.64 -3.39
C ARG A 122 -1.90 -15.63 -2.47
N LEU A 123 -1.68 -14.40 -2.93
CA LEU A 123 -1.11 -13.33 -2.11
C LEU A 123 -2.11 -12.85 -1.06
N PHE A 124 -3.41 -12.99 -1.34
CA PHE A 124 -4.45 -12.35 -0.57
C PHE A 124 -5.23 -13.35 0.26
N THR A 125 -5.45 -13.00 1.52
CA THR A 125 -6.30 -13.74 2.47
C THR A 125 -7.66 -13.08 2.63
N GLN A 126 -7.72 -11.76 2.41
CA GLN A 126 -8.92 -10.95 2.41
C GLN A 126 -9.67 -11.00 1.08
N GLU A 127 -10.96 -10.67 1.13
CA GLU A 127 -11.79 -10.59 -0.06
C GLU A 127 -11.29 -9.49 -1.01
N ILE A 128 -11.12 -9.85 -2.28
CA ILE A 128 -10.69 -8.94 -3.33
C ILE A 128 -11.52 -9.18 -4.59
N ASN A 129 -11.93 -8.08 -5.21
CA ASN A 129 -12.55 -8.09 -6.52
C ASN A 129 -12.07 -6.87 -7.33
N MET A 130 -11.08 -7.06 -8.19
CA MET A 130 -10.48 -5.97 -8.98
C MET A 130 -9.91 -6.45 -10.32
N GLU A 131 -9.81 -5.54 -11.27
CA GLU A 131 -9.14 -5.74 -12.54
C GLU A 131 -7.65 -5.42 -12.42
N LEU A 132 -6.80 -6.32 -12.90
CA LEU A 132 -5.36 -6.11 -12.99
C LEU A 132 -4.97 -5.92 -14.46
N ARG A 133 -4.50 -4.73 -14.83
CA ARG A 133 -3.94 -4.46 -16.15
C ARG A 133 -2.42 -4.49 -16.09
N VAL A 134 -1.81 -5.39 -16.86
CA VAL A 134 -0.37 -5.64 -16.83
C VAL A 134 0.23 -5.24 -18.17
N TYR A 135 1.23 -4.37 -18.15
CA TYR A 135 1.91 -3.84 -19.33
C TYR A 135 3.39 -4.23 -19.36
N SER A 136 3.94 -4.41 -20.57
CA SER A 136 5.39 -4.38 -20.78
C SER A 136 5.94 -2.98 -20.48
N TYR A 137 7.24 -2.91 -20.20
CA TYR A 137 7.94 -1.66 -19.89
C TYR A 137 7.72 -0.55 -20.94
N ASN A 138 7.64 -0.93 -22.21
CA ASN A 138 7.44 -0.03 -23.35
C ASN A 138 5.99 0.02 -23.85
N PHE A 139 5.04 -0.57 -23.10
CA PHE A 139 3.61 -0.60 -23.45
C PHE A 139 3.26 -1.26 -24.80
N THR A 140 4.14 -2.08 -25.38
CA THR A 140 3.88 -2.79 -26.64
C THR A 140 3.14 -4.11 -26.46
N GLN A 141 3.08 -4.63 -25.23
CA GLN A 141 2.36 -5.85 -24.89
C GLN A 141 1.62 -5.66 -23.57
N ASP A 142 0.43 -6.21 -23.48
CA ASP A 142 -0.38 -6.16 -22.27
C ASP A 142 -1.29 -7.38 -22.10
N PHE A 143 -1.82 -7.53 -20.90
CA PHE A 143 -2.96 -8.39 -20.64
C PHE A 143 -3.76 -7.86 -19.45
N SER A 144 -5.03 -8.25 -19.39
CA SER A 144 -5.91 -8.00 -18.26
C SER A 144 -6.22 -9.31 -17.53
N TYR A 145 -6.37 -9.23 -16.21
CA TYR A 145 -6.73 -10.35 -15.35
C TYR A 145 -7.68 -9.90 -14.25
N ARG A 146 -8.87 -10.49 -14.22
CA ARG A 146 -9.84 -10.32 -13.14
C ARG A 146 -9.38 -11.10 -11.91
N LEU A 147 -8.96 -10.37 -10.87
CA LEU A 147 -8.58 -10.94 -9.59
C LEU A 147 -9.80 -11.05 -8.68
N GLU A 148 -10.20 -12.29 -8.41
CA GLU A 148 -11.26 -12.62 -7.45
C GLU A 148 -10.69 -13.54 -6.37
N VAL A 149 -10.70 -13.04 -5.13
CA VAL A 149 -10.34 -13.80 -3.94
C VAL A 149 -11.54 -13.75 -3.01
N LYS A 150 -12.10 -14.92 -2.71
CA LYS A 150 -13.15 -15.04 -1.70
C LYS A 150 -12.48 -14.99 -0.32
N GLY A 151 -13.00 -14.15 0.58
CA GLY A 151 -12.56 -14.15 1.97
C GLY A 151 -12.74 -15.55 2.55
N ARG A 152 -11.68 -16.10 3.16
CA ARG A 152 -11.82 -17.34 3.93
C ARG A 152 -12.57 -17.00 5.21
N ARG A 153 -13.81 -17.51 5.34
CA ARG A 153 -14.58 -17.49 6.59
C ARG A 153 -13.89 -18.33 7.65
#